data_AF-A0A843DXB0-F1
#
_entry.id   AF-A0A843DXB0-F1
#
_cell.length_a   1.000
_cell.length_b   1.000
_cell.length_c   1.000
_cell.angle_alpha   90.00
_cell.angle_beta   90.00
_cell.angle_gamma   90.00
#
_symmetry.space_group_name_H-M   'P 1'
#
loop_
_entity.id
_entity.type
_entity.pdbx_description
1 polymer ?
#
loop_
_entity_poly.entity_id
_entity_poly.type
_entity_poly.pdbx_seq_one_letter_code
_entity_poly.pdbx_strand_id
1 'polypeptide(L)'
;MIIYRNKLSGFFEDVNKRSIINKIETAMGEYHLGYNPDSEERAWMDSTRNMKEVLEKAGLPGDVGVFIEFNIPFTASRIDFGVT
;
A
#
# COMPACT_ATOMS: atom_id res chain seq x y z
N MET A 1 -3.07 2.86 -11.34
CA MET A 1 -3.91 1.68 -11.03
C MET A 1 -3.96 1.46 -9.52
N ILE A 2 -5.13 1.30 -8.93
CA ILE A 2 -5.25 1.10 -7.48
C ILE A 2 -4.94 -0.36 -7.12
N ILE A 3 -3.85 -0.56 -6.39
CA ILE A 3 -3.35 -1.88 -5.96
C ILE A 3 -3.65 -2.19 -4.49
N TYR A 4 -4.14 -1.21 -3.75
CA TYR A 4 -4.60 -1.39 -2.37
C TYR A 4 -5.68 -0.36 -2.04
N ARG A 5 -6.72 -0.76 -1.31
CA ARG A 5 -7.76 0.14 -0.78
C ARG A 5 -8.33 -0.43 0.51
N ASN A 6 -8.43 0.38 1.55
CA ASN A 6 -9.06 0.00 2.81
C ASN A 6 -9.50 1.25 3.60
N LYS A 7 -10.12 1.07 4.76
CA LYS A 7 -10.16 2.10 5.81
C LYS A 7 -8.80 2.22 6.47
N LEU A 8 -8.49 3.37 7.08
CA LEU A 8 -7.23 3.61 7.78
C LEU A 8 -6.98 2.57 8.89
N SER A 9 -8.01 2.22 9.67
CA SER A 9 -7.91 1.18 10.70
C SER A 9 -7.54 -0.19 10.10
N GLY A 10 -8.13 -0.54 8.96
CA GLY A 10 -7.82 -1.77 8.23
C GLY A 10 -6.41 -1.75 7.62
N PHE A 11 -5.93 -0.59 7.17
CA PHE A 11 -4.54 -0.43 6.74
C PHE A 11 -3.55 -0.68 7.87
N PHE A 12 -3.79 -0.13 9.07
CA PHE A 12 -2.94 -0.42 10.22
C PHE A 12 -2.93 -1.89 10.60
N GLU A 13 -4.10 -2.53 10.58
CA GLU A 13 -4.21 -3.97 10.83
C GLU A 13 -3.44 -4.79 9.79
N ASP A 14 -3.59 -4.46 8.51
CA ASP A 14 -2.91 -5.16 7.42
C ASP A 14 -1.39 -5.02 7.47
N VAL A 15 -0.88 -3.84 7.83
CA VAL A 15 0.56 -3.60 8.01
C VAL A 15 1.08 -4.36 9.23
N ASN A 16 0.36 -4.33 10.35
CA ASN A 16 0.77 -5.03 11.58
C ASN A 16 0.79 -6.56 11.40
N LYS A 17 -0.18 -7.11 10.66
CA LYS A 17 -0.27 -8.54 10.34
C LYS A 17 0.62 -8.97 9.18
N ARG A 18 1.31 -8.02 8.52
CA ARG A 18 2.04 -8.22 7.27
C ARG A 18 1.17 -8.75 6.11
N SER A 19 -0.16 -8.72 6.24
CA SER A 19 -1.09 -9.17 5.19
C SER A 19 -1.19 -8.17 4.03
N ILE A 20 -0.70 -6.94 4.19
CA ILE A 20 -0.66 -5.95 3.12
C ILE A 20 0.19 -6.39 1.92
N ILE A 21 1.29 -7.12 2.15
CA ILE A 21 2.18 -7.62 1.09
C ILE A 21 1.39 -8.55 0.16
N ASN A 22 0.71 -9.54 0.74
CA ASN A 22 -0.08 -10.52 -0.02
C ASN A 22 -1.18 -9.83 -0.84
N LYS A 23 -1.80 -8.76 -0.30
CA LYS A 23 -2.83 -7.99 -1.00
C LYS A 23 -2.25 -7.23 -2.20
N ILE A 24 -1.09 -6.59 -2.02
CA ILE A 24 -0.39 -5.89 -3.10
C ILE A 24 0.08 -6.89 -4.17
N GLU A 25 0.70 -8.00 -3.78
CA GLU A 25 1.15 -9.05 -4.71
C GLU A 25 -0.02 -9.61 -5.54
N THR A 26 -1.16 -9.88 -4.88
CA THR A 26 -2.37 -10.34 -5.57
C THR A 26 -2.82 -9.32 -6.61
N ALA A 27 -2.91 -8.04 -6.23
CA ALA A 27 -3.32 -6.98 -7.15
C ALA A 27 -2.32 -6.78 -8.31
N MET A 28 -1.01 -6.86 -8.04
CA MET A 28 0.03 -6.77 -9.07
C MET A 28 -0.09 -7.92 -10.08
N GLY A 29 -0.39 -9.14 -9.60
CA GLY A 29 -0.69 -10.30 -10.44
C GLY A 29 -1.94 -10.10 -11.31
N GLU A 30 -3.03 -9.59 -10.74
CA GLU A 30 -4.27 -9.30 -11.49
C GLU A 30 -4.04 -8.29 -12.62
N TYR A 31 -3.20 -7.28 -12.36
CA TYR A 31 -2.88 -6.23 -13.33
C TYR A 31 -1.69 -6.57 -14.24
N HIS A 32 -1.12 -7.77 -14.13
CA HIS A 32 0.04 -8.22 -14.90
C HIS A 32 1.24 -7.26 -14.79
N LEU A 33 1.41 -6.67 -13.61
CA LEU A 33 2.50 -5.77 -13.26
C LEU A 33 3.63 -6.64 -12.73
N GLY A 34 4.76 -6.69 -13.45
CA GLY A 34 5.89 -7.53 -13.07
C GLY A 34 6.28 -7.33 -11.60
N TYR A 35 6.39 -8.42 -10.85
CA TYR A 35 6.67 -8.42 -9.41
C TYR A 35 7.87 -9.32 -9.15
N ASN A 36 8.95 -8.76 -8.61
CA ASN A 36 10.08 -9.56 -8.12
C ASN A 36 9.88 -9.81 -6.63
N PRO A 37 9.54 -11.05 -6.21
CA PRO A 37 9.09 -11.32 -4.84
C PRO A 37 10.05 -10.84 -3.76
N ASP A 38 11.34 -11.14 -3.91
CA ASP A 38 12.32 -10.88 -2.85
C ASP A 38 12.54 -9.38 -2.59
N SER A 39 12.68 -8.59 -3.66
CA SER A 39 12.94 -7.15 -3.52
C SER A 39 11.68 -6.36 -3.22
N GLU A 40 10.56 -6.73 -3.86
CA GLU A 40 9.28 -6.04 -3.69
C GLU A 40 8.72 -6.29 -2.29
N GLU A 41 8.77 -7.52 -1.76
CA GLU A 41 8.28 -7.82 -0.41
C GLU A 41 8.93 -6.90 0.64
N ARG A 42 10.26 -6.76 0.58
CA ARG A 42 11.00 -5.87 1.48
C ARG A 42 10.62 -4.41 1.26
N ALA A 43 10.58 -3.96 0.01
CA ALA A 43 10.26 -2.58 -0.34
C ALA A 43 8.85 -2.19 0.15
N TRP A 44 7.85 -3.05 -0.05
CA TRP A 44 6.48 -2.82 0.40
C TRP A 44 6.37 -2.89 1.93
N MET A 45 7.03 -3.85 2.58
CA MET A 45 7.04 -3.96 4.04
C MET A 45 7.59 -2.68 4.70
N ASP A 46 8.75 -2.21 4.24
CA ASP A 46 9.40 -1.03 4.82
C ASP A 46 8.61 0.25 4.52
N SER A 47 8.16 0.43 3.28
CA SER A 47 7.42 1.63 2.86
C SER A 47 6.07 1.76 3.58
N THR A 48 5.33 0.65 3.70
CA THR A 48 4.01 0.68 4.34
C THR A 48 4.11 0.81 5.86
N ARG A 49 5.16 0.27 6.49
CA ARG A 49 5.47 0.53 7.90
C ARG A 49 5.77 2.01 8.14
N ASN A 50 6.63 2.62 7.32
CA ASN A 50 6.95 4.04 7.43
C ASN A 50 5.69 4.92 7.25
N MET A 51 4.82 4.59 6.28
CA MET A 51 3.57 5.33 6.13
C MET A 51 2.61 5.14 7.29
N LYS A 52 2.51 3.93 7.86
CA LYS A 52 1.73 3.72 9.08
C LYS A 52 2.19 4.64 10.21
N GLU A 53 3.48 4.77 10.45
CA GLU A 53 4.00 5.65 11.51
C GLU A 53 3.65 7.13 11.29
N VAL A 54 3.67 7.61 10.04
CA VAL A 54 3.27 8.97 9.69
C VAL A 54 1.77 9.18 9.96
N LEU A 55 0.94 8.23 9.54
CA LEU A 55 -0.52 8.32 9.67
C LEU A 55 -0.99 8.16 11.11
N GLU A 56 -0.33 7.32 11.92
CA GLU A 56 -0.58 7.20 13.36
C GLU A 56 -0.37 8.54 14.07
N LYS A 57 0.66 9.31 13.67
CA LYS A 57 0.94 10.65 14.21
C LYS A 57 0.00 11.73 13.68
N ALA A 58 -0.62 11.52 12.52
CA ALA A 58 -1.52 12.48 11.90
C ALA A 58 -2.87 12.61 12.64
N GLY A 59 -3.23 11.64 13.51
CA GLY A 59 -4.45 11.71 14.31
C GLY A 59 -5.75 11.65 13.49
N LEU A 60 -5.69 11.06 12.29
CA LEU A 60 -6.83 10.93 11.39
C LEU A 60 -7.87 9.93 11.96
N PRO A 61 -9.18 10.12 11.70
CA PRO A 61 -10.21 9.15 12.07
C PRO A 61 -9.96 7.78 11.44
N GLY A 62 -10.19 6.70 12.18
CA GLY A 62 -9.89 5.34 11.70
C GLY A 62 -10.78 4.86 10.54
N ASP A 63 -11.88 5.55 10.26
CA ASP A 63 -12.84 5.22 9.20
C ASP A 63 -12.60 5.95 7.87
N VAL A 64 -11.63 6.88 7.81
CA VAL A 64 -11.21 7.49 6.55
C VAL A 64 -10.68 6.44 5.58
N GLY A 65 -10.91 6.65 4.29
CA GLY A 65 -10.41 5.76 3.25
C GLY A 65 -8.93 6.01 2.98
N VAL A 66 -8.21 4.94 2.65
CA VAL A 66 -6.84 5.00 2.13
C VAL A 66 -6.69 4.13 0.90
N PHE A 67 -5.80 4.51 -0.01
CA PHE A 67 -5.47 3.72 -1.17
C PHE A 67 -4.01 3.89 -1.60
N ILE A 68 -3.48 2.86 -2.27
CA ILE A 68 -2.18 2.91 -2.94
C ILE A 68 -2.43 2.73 -4.43
N GLU A 69 -1.87 3.65 -5.21
CA GLU A 69 -1.90 3.62 -6.65
C GLU A 69 -0.49 3.44 -7.22
N PHE A 70 -0.38 2.52 -8.19
CA PHE A 70 0.86 2.14 -8.86
C PHE A 70 0.71 2.19 -10.39
N ASN A 71 1.84 2.23 -11.10
CA ASN A 71 1.94 2.27 -12.55
C ASN A 71 1.14 3.44 -13.19
N ILE A 72 1.37 4.64 -12.67
CA ILE A 72 0.78 5.87 -13.22
C ILE A 72 1.46 6.17 -14.57
N PRO A 73 0.70 6.52 -15.63
CA PRO A 73 1.28 6.86 -16.93
C PRO A 73 2.43 7.88 -16.80
N PHE A 74 3.42 7.75 -17.69
CA PHE A 74 4.63 8.59 -17.81
C PHE A 74 5.76 8.33 -16.80
N THR A 75 5.54 7.60 -15.70
CA THR A 75 6.63 7.14 -14.81
C THR A 75 6.31 5.77 -14.19
N ALA A 76 7.01 4.71 -14.58
CA ALA A 76 6.84 3.37 -14.00
C ALA A 76 7.24 3.29 -12.51
N SER A 77 7.86 4.34 -11.96
CA SER A 77 8.41 4.37 -10.60
C SER A 77 7.58 5.17 -9.59
N ARG A 78 6.51 5.84 -10.02
CA ARG A 78 5.68 6.65 -9.12
C ARG A 78 4.67 5.78 -8.39
N ILE A 79 4.62 5.95 -7.07
CA ILE A 79 3.66 5.30 -6.17
C ILE A 79 2.92 6.43 -5.44
N ASP A 80 1.59 6.46 -5.58
CA ASP A 80 0.76 7.43 -4.89
C ASP A 80 0.06 6.78 -3.70
N PHE A 81 0.09 7.47 -2.56
CA PHE A 81 -0.69 7.12 -1.37
C PHE A 81 -1.74 8.20 -1.15
N GLY A 82 -3.01 7.83 -1.15
CA GLY A 82 -4.13 8.74 -0.98
C GLY A 82 -4.92 8.49 0.30
N VAL A 83 -5.49 9.55 0.86
CA VAL A 83 -6.44 9.55 1.99
C VAL A 83 -7.71 10.24 1.53
N THR A 84 -8.88 9.69 1.88
CA THR A 84 -10.21 10.18 1.44
C THR A 84 -11.18 10.29 2.59
#